data_AF-A0A6J7AZR5-F1
#
_entry.id   AF-A0A6J7AZR5-F1
#
_cell.length_a   1.000
_cell.length_b   1.000
_cell.length_c   1.000
_cell.angle_alpha   90.00
_cell.angle_beta   90.00
_cell.angle_gamma   90.00
#
_symmetry.space_group_name_H-M   'P 1'
#
loop_
_entity.id
_entity.type
_entity.pdbx_description
1 polymer ?
#
loop_
_entity_poly.entity_id
_entity_poly.type
_entity_poly.pdbx_seq_one_letter_code
_entity_poly.pdbx_strand_id
1 'polypeptide(L)'
;MRQDKDVKSIMVPLSASKILVIESRKNEGLDIIPADHEGVLIYTVDMTKGQLGGGYETQRRIGTTNPTFEDAALHAGDSITVEGVKIEVLALDISGDTIKISKP
;
A
#
# COMPACT_ATOMS: atom_id res chain seq x y z
N MET A 1 -6.04 -9.64 -17.68
CA MET A 1 -4.94 -9.14 -16.86
C MET A 1 -4.61 -7.76 -17.41
N ARG A 2 -4.84 -6.69 -16.63
CA ARG A 2 -4.50 -5.33 -17.05
C ARG A 2 -2.97 -5.28 -17.10
N GLN A 3 -2.43 -5.33 -18.30
CA GLN A 3 -0.99 -5.38 -18.58
C GLN A 3 -0.65 -4.07 -19.28
N ASP A 4 -0.90 -2.99 -18.56
CA ASP A 4 -0.91 -1.64 -19.09
C ASP A 4 0.40 -0.96 -18.68
N LYS A 5 0.77 0.12 -19.37
CA LYS A 5 1.97 0.90 -19.06
C LYS A 5 1.82 1.76 -17.77
N ASP A 6 0.77 1.51 -17.00
CA ASP A 6 0.38 2.30 -15.84
C ASP A 6 1.17 1.87 -14.59
N VAL A 7 1.46 2.83 -13.72
CA VAL A 7 2.24 2.60 -12.49
C VAL A 7 1.36 1.91 -11.45
N LYS A 8 1.64 0.63 -11.16
CA LYS A 8 0.91 -0.14 -10.13
C LYS A 8 1.38 0.17 -8.70
N SER A 9 2.67 0.44 -8.53
CA SER A 9 3.27 0.67 -7.22
C SER A 9 4.43 1.65 -7.27
N ILE A 10 4.63 2.32 -6.12
CA ILE A 10 5.77 3.19 -5.85
C ILE A 10 6.53 2.59 -4.68
N MET A 11 7.85 2.48 -4.82
CA MET A 11 8.73 1.99 -3.77
C MET A 11 9.64 3.12 -3.30
N VAL A 12 9.67 3.34 -1.99
CA VAL A 12 10.44 4.38 -1.35
C VAL A 12 11.49 3.72 -0.45
N PRO A 13 12.80 3.86 -0.73
CA PRO A 13 13.83 3.41 0.18
C PRO A 13 13.70 4.12 1.54
N LEU A 14 13.68 3.33 2.61
CA LEU A 14 13.71 3.78 4.01
C LEU A 14 15.11 3.60 4.60
N SER A 15 15.80 2.52 4.23
CA SER A 15 17.20 2.25 4.55
C SER A 15 17.87 1.42 3.46
N ALA A 16 19.13 1.02 3.65
CA ALA A 16 19.83 0.12 2.72
C ALA A 16 19.18 -1.28 2.60
N SER A 17 18.38 -1.68 3.60
CA SER A 17 17.76 -3.00 3.67
C SER A 17 16.24 -2.95 3.86
N LYS A 18 15.62 -1.75 3.76
CA LYS A 18 14.19 -1.59 3.99
C LYS A 18 13.55 -0.64 2.99
N ILE A 19 12.42 -1.04 2.45
CA ILE A 19 11.60 -0.24 1.53
C ILE A 19 10.19 -0.09 2.07
N LEU A 20 9.57 1.04 1.75
CA LEU A 20 8.14 1.26 1.84
C LEU A 20 7.54 1.02 0.45
N VAL A 21 6.51 0.20 0.37
CA VAL A 21 5.74 -0.06 -0.85
C VAL A 21 4.36 0.59 -0.71
N ILE A 22 3.99 1.30 -1.76
CA ILE A 22 2.72 1.99 -1.92
C ILE A 22 2.08 1.41 -3.18
N GLU A 23 1.04 0.61 -3.03
CA GLU A 23 0.48 -0.19 -4.12
C GLU A 23 -1.00 0.15 -4.34
N SER A 24 -1.37 0.40 -5.59
CA SER A 24 -2.78 0.48 -6.00
C SER A 24 -3.37 -0.93 -6.01
N ARG A 25 -4.17 -1.27 -5.01
CA ARG A 25 -4.74 -2.61 -4.81
C ARG A 25 -6.22 -2.62 -5.15
N LYS A 26 -6.58 -3.37 -6.19
CA LYS A 26 -7.93 -3.46 -6.78
C LYS A 26 -8.27 -4.93 -7.02
N ASN A 27 -9.56 -5.25 -7.17
CA ASN A 27 -10.04 -6.57 -7.56
C ASN A 27 -9.62 -6.90 -9.00
N GLU A 28 -8.41 -7.43 -9.16
CA GLU A 28 -7.78 -7.69 -10.44
C GLU A 28 -7.03 -9.03 -10.45
N GLY A 29 -7.20 -9.79 -11.54
CA GLY A 29 -6.42 -11.00 -11.79
C GLY A 29 -6.73 -12.13 -10.80
N LEU A 30 -5.80 -12.38 -9.88
CA LEU A 30 -5.91 -13.43 -8.85
C LEU A 30 -6.40 -12.90 -7.50
N ASP A 31 -6.44 -11.58 -7.32
CA ASP A 31 -6.88 -10.96 -6.08
C ASP A 31 -8.41 -10.80 -6.14
N ILE A 32 -9.12 -11.37 -5.15
CA ILE A 32 -10.58 -11.25 -5.03
C ILE A 32 -10.86 -10.33 -3.85
N ILE A 33 -11.12 -9.06 -4.15
CA ILE A 33 -11.24 -8.00 -3.14
C ILE A 33 -12.65 -7.39 -3.21
N PRO A 34 -13.37 -7.26 -2.08
CA PRO A 34 -14.59 -6.46 -2.01
C PRO A 34 -14.34 -5.01 -2.42
N ALA A 35 -15.29 -4.37 -3.11
CA ALA A 35 -15.09 -3.01 -3.64
C ALA A 35 -14.74 -1.97 -2.55
N ASP A 36 -15.23 -2.18 -1.33
CA ASP A 36 -14.96 -1.35 -0.15
C ASP A 36 -13.62 -1.67 0.56
N HIS A 37 -12.90 -2.68 0.10
CA HIS A 37 -11.55 -3.04 0.54
C HIS A 37 -10.47 -2.64 -0.48
N GLU A 38 -10.87 -2.18 -1.66
CA GLU A 38 -9.96 -1.63 -2.67
C GLU A 38 -9.39 -0.28 -2.23
N GLY A 39 -8.15 0.01 -2.62
CA GLY A 39 -7.52 1.28 -2.27
C GLY A 39 -6.01 1.24 -2.44
N VAL A 40 -5.32 2.08 -1.67
CA VAL A 40 -3.86 2.12 -1.67
C VAL A 40 -3.34 1.31 -0.48
N LEU A 41 -2.75 0.14 -0.77
CA LEU A 41 -2.11 -0.68 0.26
C LEU A 41 -0.71 -0.14 0.57
N ILE A 42 -0.44 0.00 1.86
CA ILE A 42 0.87 0.46 2.37
C ILE A 42 1.52 -0.68 3.16
N TYR A 43 2.75 -1.03 2.83
CA TYR A 43 3.51 -2.02 3.59
C TYR A 43 5.01 -1.75 3.51
N THR A 44 5.76 -2.19 4.52
CA THR A 44 7.22 -2.20 4.44
C THR A 44 7.72 -3.59 4.04
N VAL A 45 8.90 -3.65 3.43
CA VAL A 45 9.65 -4.90 3.22
C VAL A 45 11.03 -4.72 3.83
N ASP A 46 11.35 -5.54 4.84
CA ASP A 46 12.59 -5.50 5.61
C ASP A 46 13.44 -6.74 5.31
N MET A 47 14.56 -6.52 4.63
CA MET A 47 15.50 -7.54 4.18
C MET A 47 16.46 -8.01 5.29
N THR A 48 16.39 -7.42 6.48
CA THR A 48 17.11 -7.96 7.66
C THR A 48 16.39 -9.19 8.24
N LYS A 49 15.10 -9.35 7.93
CA LYS A 49 14.35 -10.56 8.26
C LYS A 49 14.71 -11.64 7.23
N GLY A 50 15.32 -12.71 7.72
CA GLY A 50 15.73 -13.84 6.89
C GLY A 50 14.56 -14.53 6.19
N GLN A 51 14.90 -15.44 5.27
CA GLN A 51 13.92 -16.24 4.52
C GLN A 51 12.84 -16.83 5.44
N LEU A 52 11.57 -16.80 4.99
CA LEU A 52 10.39 -17.29 5.71
C LEU A 52 10.03 -16.51 6.99
N GLY A 53 10.78 -15.49 7.38
CA GLY A 53 10.53 -14.69 8.59
C GLY A 53 9.42 -13.63 8.45
N GLY A 54 8.79 -13.50 7.28
CA GLY A 54 7.79 -12.46 7.04
C GLY A 54 8.42 -11.06 6.99
N GLY A 55 9.20 -10.81 5.92
CA GLY A 55 9.84 -9.51 5.68
C GLY A 55 8.85 -8.36 5.47
N TYR A 56 7.61 -8.68 5.08
CA TYR A 56 6.59 -7.68 4.81
C TYR A 56 5.77 -7.34 6.07
N GLU A 57 5.41 -6.06 6.22
CA GLU A 57 4.55 -5.61 7.31
C GLU A 57 3.55 -4.55 6.83
N THR A 58 2.26 -4.92 6.81
CA THR A 58 1.15 -4.05 6.39
C THR A 58 0.93 -2.92 7.38
N GLN A 59 0.90 -1.70 6.86
CA GLN A 59 0.56 -0.48 7.59
C GLN A 59 -0.92 -0.22 7.40
N ARG A 60 -1.69 -0.42 8.46
CA ARG A 60 -3.16 -0.52 8.38
C ARG A 60 -3.81 0.85 8.43
N ARG A 61 -4.91 1.00 7.69
CA ARG A 61 -5.85 2.11 7.85
C ARG A 61 -6.38 2.19 9.29
N ILE A 62 -6.63 3.39 9.77
CA ILE A 62 -7.36 3.57 11.04
C ILE A 62 -8.76 2.97 10.88
N GLY A 63 -9.13 2.06 11.78
CA GLY A 63 -10.41 1.37 11.75
C GLY A 63 -10.41 0.02 11.03
N THR A 64 -9.27 -0.49 10.54
CA THR A 64 -9.12 -1.88 10.08
C THR A 64 -9.49 -2.84 11.21
N THR A 65 -10.43 -3.75 10.92
CA THR A 65 -10.94 -4.76 11.87
C THR A 65 -10.79 -6.19 11.37
N ASN A 66 -10.60 -6.41 10.06
CA ASN A 66 -10.44 -7.74 9.52
C ASN A 66 -9.11 -8.37 10.02
N PRO A 67 -9.15 -9.58 10.62
CA PRO A 67 -7.95 -10.24 11.14
C PRO A 67 -6.90 -10.57 10.07
N THR A 68 -7.29 -10.65 8.79
CA THR A 68 -6.39 -10.92 7.66
C THR A 68 -5.90 -9.63 6.97
N PHE A 69 -6.33 -8.45 7.44
CA PHE A 69 -6.00 -7.13 6.86
C PHE A 69 -6.46 -6.92 5.43
N GLU A 70 -7.51 -7.62 5.00
CA GLU A 70 -8.16 -7.36 3.72
C GLU A 70 -8.75 -5.94 3.66
N ASP A 71 -9.12 -5.34 4.79
CA ASP A 71 -9.67 -3.96 4.92
C ASP A 71 -8.60 -2.93 5.33
N ALA A 72 -7.31 -3.20 5.05
CA ALA A 72 -6.20 -2.34 5.46
C ALA A 72 -5.83 -1.23 4.47
N ALA A 73 -6.31 -1.30 3.23
CA ALA A 73 -6.01 -0.30 2.22
C ALA A 73 -6.53 1.09 2.60
N LEU A 74 -5.77 2.13 2.25
CA LEU A 74 -6.16 3.52 2.47
C LEU A 74 -7.13 3.99 1.39
N HIS A 75 -8.11 4.79 1.81
CA HIS A 75 -9.12 5.43 0.96
C HIS A 75 -8.86 6.93 0.80
N ALA A 76 -9.55 7.56 -0.15
CA ALA A 76 -9.48 9.00 -0.35
C ALA A 76 -9.77 9.76 0.96
N GLY A 77 -8.88 10.69 1.31
CA GLY A 77 -8.89 11.45 2.56
C GLY A 77 -8.02 10.85 3.67
N ASP A 78 -7.61 9.58 3.57
CA ASP A 78 -6.73 8.97 4.55
C ASP A 78 -5.28 9.44 4.41
N SER A 79 -4.57 9.42 5.53
CA SER A 79 -3.13 9.65 5.58
C SER A 79 -2.44 8.73 6.58
N ILE A 80 -1.22 8.33 6.26
CA ILE A 80 -0.34 7.60 7.16
C ILE A 80 1.09 8.12 7.05
N THR A 81 1.84 8.03 8.14
CA THR A 81 3.28 8.29 8.15
C THR A 81 4.02 7.04 8.56
N VAL A 82 4.94 6.59 7.71
CA VAL A 82 5.76 5.39 7.93
C VAL A 82 7.22 5.79 7.88
N GLU A 83 7.93 5.67 9.01
CA GLU A 83 9.37 5.97 9.12
C GLU A 83 9.76 7.33 8.50
N GLY A 84 8.95 8.36 8.76
CA GLY A 84 9.17 9.73 8.27
C GLY A 84 8.61 10.00 6.86
N VAL A 85 8.15 9.00 6.12
CA VAL A 85 7.47 9.21 4.84
C VAL A 85 5.97 9.35 5.08
N LYS A 86 5.41 10.52 4.77
CA LYS A 86 3.96 10.75 4.83
C LYS A 86 3.34 10.45 3.47
N ILE A 87 2.22 9.72 3.49
CA ILE A 87 1.40 9.36 2.35
C ILE A 87 -0.01 9.88 2.60
N GLU A 88 -0.58 10.53 1.59
CA GLU A 88 -1.96 11.04 1.60
C GLU A 88 -2.65 10.52 0.34
N VAL A 89 -3.80 9.86 0.50
CA VAL A 89 -4.62 9.42 -0.63
C VAL A 89 -5.59 10.53 -0.98
N LEU A 90 -5.43 11.11 -2.16
CA LEU A 90 -6.24 12.24 -2.61
C LEU A 90 -7.49 11.78 -3.36
N ALA A 91 -7.36 10.74 -4.19
CA ALA A 91 -8.46 10.16 -4.96
C ALA A 91 -8.20 8.69 -5.28
N LEU A 92 -9.28 7.93 -5.45
CA LEU A 92 -9.29 6.56 -5.96
C LEU A 92 -10.25 6.52 -7.16
N ASP A 93 -9.72 6.32 -8.36
CA ASP A 93 -10.52 6.32 -9.59
C ASP A 93 -10.26 5.06 -10.42
N ILE A 94 -11.17 4.77 -11.36
CA ILE A 94 -11.02 3.64 -12.30
C ILE A 94 -9.79 3.76 -13.19
N SER A 95 -9.34 5.01 -13.44
CA SER A 95 -8.13 5.30 -14.21
C SER A 95 -6.84 5.20 -13.38
N GLY A 96 -6.94 5.18 -12.04
CA GLY A 96 -5.80 5.10 -11.15
C GLY A 96 -6.02 5.85 -9.84
N ASP A 97 -5.10 5.66 -8.90
CA ASP A 97 -5.14 6.32 -7.59
C ASP A 97 -4.21 7.54 -7.61
N THR A 98 -4.67 8.63 -7.00
CA THR A 98 -3.87 9.85 -6.84
C THR A 98 -3.41 9.96 -5.40
N ILE A 99 -2.10 10.01 -5.20
CA ILE A 99 -1.48 10.13 -3.88
C ILE A 99 -0.49 11.28 -3.83
N LYS A 100 -0.26 11.78 -2.62
CA LYS A 100 0.84 12.69 -2.31
C LYS A 100 1.81 12.00 -1.36
N ILE A 101 3.09 12.04 -1.72
CA ILE A 101 4.18 11.52 -0.90
C ILE A 101 5.06 12.69 -0.50
N SER A 102 5.40 12.79 0.79
CA SER A 102 6.35 13.77 1.30
C SER A 102 7.31 13.15 2.30
N LYS A 103 8.57 13.59 2.23
CA LYS A 103 9.61 13.29 3.21
C LYS A 103 10.02 14.59 3.92
N PRO A 104 10.49 14.53 5.19
CA PRO A 104 11.18 15.64 5.82
C PRO A 104 12.43 16.05 5.03
#